data_AF-A0A3D4YFX1-F1
#
_entry.id   AF-A0A3D4YFX1-F1
#
_cell.length_a   1.000
_cell.length_b   1.000
_cell.length_c   1.000
_cell.angle_alpha   90.00
_cell.angle_beta   90.00
_cell.angle_gamma   90.00
#
_symmetry.space_group_name_H-M   'P 1'
#
loop_
_entity.id
_entity.type
_entity.pdbx_description
1 polymer ?
#
loop_
_entity_poly.entity_id
_entity_poly.type
_entity_poly.pdbx_seq_one_letter_code
_entity_poly.pdbx_strand_id
1 'polypeptide(L)'
;MYWNSERIFCVLVKRYYTATIQKMFSKETEMKDLKLIKHISACLSIMLAFAVNIHATTGETFTGDGSRKRERSVENISPSDSSDQEMPLALPPKQSTIQTYGIATYDALFKWVLSDETLLPSFFHAFIPDVVVESAERLDEHMNPVQKLQLLRDFIHDDETYRTVKEVSKTSDMHVSLIDQKTKQFLKDDKATAFLRKFTEHFDELKSAFPPPKYDGTMDFVCRLKNGEYAMIEMQVIPQDCWDRRALAYAGAFYGNQLAKGESWKQIKRVIAINILGGGREHLPHWKDTPNEFFRHYRFQEQCHKPSRYIDGIELFQYSIMNAPKNIDQQEQQDWITFFQRGHYMSEKDVLETIKTPAVLKAFERARIDKLPRNVQRGYEAEDNEYSRFSEHTASEVAKAKIEAKIDMVKSMLADEMPLKAIIKHSGLPQEQIEKIRADINAQRE
;
A
#
# COMPACT_ATOMS: atom_id res chain seq x y z
N MET A 1 -7.72 -5.73 44.81
CA MET A 1 -7.01 -6.76 44.02
C MET A 1 -6.81 -6.26 42.57
N TYR A 2 -6.26 -5.05 42.39
CA TYR A 2 -6.00 -4.43 41.07
C TYR A 2 -4.87 -3.40 41.24
N TRP A 3 -3.64 -3.86 41.45
CA TRP A 3 -2.42 -3.04 41.41
C TRP A 3 -1.26 -3.98 41.05
N ASN A 4 -1.16 -4.39 39.79
CA ASN A 4 0.04 -5.10 39.29
C ASN A 4 0.22 -5.15 37.76
N SER A 5 -0.69 -4.59 36.94
CA SER A 5 -0.57 -4.65 35.48
C SER A 5 0.46 -3.67 34.89
N GLU A 6 0.64 -2.48 35.48
CA GLU A 6 1.55 -1.45 34.94
C GLU A 6 3.04 -1.74 35.19
N ARG A 7 3.39 -2.35 36.33
CA ARG A 7 4.77 -2.74 36.63
C ARG A 7 5.25 -3.92 35.78
N ILE A 8 4.35 -4.85 35.44
CA ILE A 8 4.69 -6.01 34.60
C ILE A 8 4.88 -5.56 33.14
N PHE A 9 4.05 -4.63 32.65
CA PHE A 9 4.19 -4.06 31.30
C PHE A 9 5.51 -3.29 31.13
N CYS A 10 5.88 -2.45 32.11
CA CYS A 10 7.15 -1.69 32.06
C CYS A 10 8.39 -2.58 32.13
N VAL A 11 8.35 -3.68 32.89
CA VAL A 11 9.49 -4.61 33.01
C VAL A 11 9.63 -5.49 31.76
N LEU A 12 8.51 -5.89 31.13
CA LEU A 12 8.52 -6.69 29.90
C LEU A 12 8.98 -5.87 28.69
N VAL A 13 8.51 -4.62 28.53
CA VAL A 13 8.95 -3.72 27.45
C VAL A 13 10.44 -3.41 27.59
N LYS A 14 10.91 -3.13 28.81
CA LYS A 14 12.34 -2.86 29.08
C LYS A 14 13.23 -4.08 28.79
N ARG A 15 12.79 -5.30 29.15
CA ARG A 15 13.57 -6.53 28.86
C ARG A 15 13.55 -6.90 27.38
N TYR A 16 12.41 -6.75 26.69
CA TYR A 16 12.27 -7.11 25.28
C TYR A 16 13.09 -6.19 24.38
N TYR A 17 13.08 -4.88 24.63
CA TYR A 17 13.84 -3.91 23.83
C TYR A 17 15.34 -3.90 24.16
N THR A 18 15.74 -4.09 25.43
CA THR A 18 17.18 -4.19 25.78
C THR A 18 17.82 -5.44 25.16
N ALA A 19 17.10 -6.57 25.14
CA ALA A 19 17.57 -7.79 24.49
C ALA A 19 17.64 -7.66 22.96
N THR A 20 16.71 -6.91 22.35
CA THR A 20 16.69 -6.64 20.90
C THR A 20 17.83 -5.69 20.51
N ILE A 21 18.10 -4.66 21.30
CA ILE A 21 19.24 -3.75 21.13
C ILE A 21 20.56 -4.51 21.32
N GLN A 22 20.70 -5.35 22.35
CA GLN A 22 21.90 -6.19 22.51
C GLN A 22 22.08 -7.23 21.39
N LYS A 23 21.00 -7.79 20.83
CA LYS A 23 21.05 -8.65 19.64
C LYS A 23 21.43 -7.89 18.37
N MET A 24 20.91 -6.67 18.18
CA MET A 24 21.28 -5.80 17.06
C MET A 24 22.78 -5.47 17.03
N PHE A 25 23.43 -5.36 18.19
CA PHE A 25 24.84 -4.94 18.30
C PHE A 25 25.84 -6.07 18.60
N SER A 26 25.40 -7.33 18.69
CA SER A 26 26.27 -8.50 18.93
C SER A 26 26.68 -9.25 17.65
N LYS A 27 26.20 -8.82 16.48
CA LYS A 27 26.49 -9.50 15.20
C LYS A 27 27.20 -8.67 14.12
N GLU A 28 27.57 -7.42 14.36
CA GLU A 28 28.35 -6.63 13.39
C GLU A 28 29.61 -6.04 14.03
N THR A 29 30.72 -6.77 13.91
CA THR A 29 32.07 -6.21 14.00
C THR A 29 32.57 -5.91 12.60
N GLU A 30 32.52 -4.64 12.21
CA GLU A 30 33.62 -3.88 11.58
C GLU A 30 33.13 -2.46 11.22
N MET A 31 33.10 -1.55 12.19
CA MET A 31 33.04 -0.10 11.92
C MET A 31 33.90 0.67 12.91
N LYS A 32 34.77 1.52 12.37
CA LYS A 32 35.91 2.19 13.01
C LYS A 32 35.59 3.24 14.09
N ASP A 33 34.37 3.33 14.60
CA ASP A 33 34.06 4.24 15.72
C ASP A 33 33.12 3.62 16.75
N LEU A 34 33.65 2.64 17.48
CA LEU A 34 33.01 1.99 18.62
C LEU A 34 32.57 2.99 19.72
N LYS A 35 33.16 4.19 19.77
CA LYS A 35 32.81 5.26 20.72
C LYS A 35 31.53 6.00 20.33
N LEU A 36 31.32 6.26 19.04
CA LEU A 36 30.13 6.95 18.52
C LEU A 36 28.90 6.06 18.61
N ILE A 37 29.05 4.77 18.27
CA ILE A 37 27.96 3.78 18.35
C ILE A 37 27.55 3.52 19.80
N LYS A 38 28.51 3.42 20.73
CA LYS A 38 28.21 3.32 22.17
C LYS A 38 27.54 4.58 22.71
N HIS A 39 27.91 5.77 22.23
CA HIS A 39 27.23 7.01 22.59
C HIS A 39 25.80 7.03 22.07
N ILE A 40 25.57 6.73 20.79
CA ILE A 40 24.22 6.72 20.18
C ILE A 40 23.31 5.69 20.87
N SER A 41 23.83 4.48 21.16
CA SER A 41 23.08 3.44 21.89
C SER A 41 22.73 3.84 23.33
N ALA A 42 23.67 4.47 24.04
CA ALA A 42 23.41 5.02 25.37
C ALA A 42 22.39 6.17 25.32
N CYS A 43 22.48 7.04 24.30
CA CYS A 43 21.59 8.17 24.09
C CYS A 43 20.16 7.74 23.75
N LEU A 44 19.97 6.74 22.87
CA LEU A 44 18.65 6.17 22.57
C LEU A 44 18.02 5.46 23.77
N SER A 45 18.84 4.77 24.58
CA SER A 45 18.38 4.14 25.81
C SER A 45 17.97 5.17 26.87
N ILE A 46 18.65 6.31 26.92
CA ILE A 46 18.31 7.45 27.77
C ILE A 46 17.03 8.13 27.26
N MET A 47 16.89 8.38 25.95
CA MET A 47 15.69 8.98 25.35
C MET A 47 14.44 8.10 25.58
N LEU A 48 14.55 6.77 25.46
CA LEU A 48 13.44 5.86 25.80
C LEU A 48 13.13 5.85 27.29
N ALA A 49 14.13 5.99 28.17
CA ALA A 49 13.90 6.09 29.61
C ALA A 49 13.24 7.43 30.02
N PHE A 50 13.47 8.50 29.25
CA PHE A 50 12.81 9.79 29.42
C PHE A 50 11.38 9.81 28.86
N ALA A 51 11.12 9.20 27.71
CA ALA A 51 9.77 9.11 27.13
C ALA A 51 8.75 8.42 28.05
N VAL A 52 9.19 7.51 28.91
CA VAL A 52 8.34 6.81 29.89
C VAL A 52 8.13 7.63 31.19
N ASN A 53 8.81 8.77 31.37
CA ASN A 53 8.85 9.49 32.66
C ASN A 53 8.77 11.02 32.60
N ILE A 54 8.47 11.63 31.45
CA ILE A 54 8.28 13.09 31.40
C ILE A 54 6.86 13.45 31.86
N HIS A 55 6.77 14.09 33.03
CA HIS A 55 5.74 15.08 33.34
C HIS A 55 6.38 16.46 33.14
N ALA A 56 5.85 17.25 32.21
CA ALA A 56 6.21 18.66 32.08
C ALA A 56 5.20 19.52 32.85
N THR A 57 5.65 20.23 33.88
CA THR A 57 4.88 21.30 34.54
C THR A 57 5.42 22.64 34.06
N THR A 58 4.61 23.40 33.31
CA THR A 58 4.82 24.83 33.11
C THR A 58 4.16 25.58 34.26
N GLY A 59 4.93 26.40 34.98
CA GLY A 59 4.43 27.18 36.09
C GLY A 59 3.77 28.46 35.60
N GLU A 60 2.45 28.45 35.47
CA GLU A 60 1.64 29.68 35.49
C GLU A 60 0.39 29.45 36.34
N THR A 61 0.29 30.21 37.43
CA THR A 61 -0.90 30.32 38.28
C THR A 61 -1.94 31.19 37.57
N PHE A 62 -3.08 30.62 37.22
CA PHE A 62 -4.30 31.40 36.92
C PHE A 62 -5.50 30.78 37.63
N THR A 63 -6.09 31.59 38.50
CA THR A 63 -7.36 31.35 39.19
C THR A 63 -8.53 31.78 38.30
N GLY A 64 -9.61 31.01 38.29
CA GLY A 64 -10.97 31.55 38.11
C GLY A 64 -11.74 31.10 36.86
N ASP A 65 -12.69 30.19 37.12
CA ASP A 65 -14.12 30.23 36.75
C ASP A 65 -14.56 30.35 35.27
N GLY A 66 -15.63 29.62 34.92
CA GLY A 66 -16.40 29.93 33.72
C GLY A 66 -16.89 28.74 32.89
N SER A 67 -17.77 27.91 33.46
CA SER A 67 -18.72 27.08 32.73
C SER A 67 -19.36 27.75 31.51
N ARG A 68 -19.38 27.07 30.35
CA ARG A 68 -20.50 27.12 29.38
C ARG A 68 -20.40 26.03 28.30
N LYS A 69 -21.25 25.02 28.44
CA LYS A 69 -21.72 24.15 27.34
C LYS A 69 -22.40 25.01 26.27
N ARG A 70 -22.08 24.78 25.00
CA ARG A 70 -22.91 25.18 23.86
C ARG A 70 -23.28 23.94 23.08
N GLU A 71 -24.48 23.44 23.34
CA GLU A 71 -25.24 22.60 22.42
C GLU A 71 -25.60 23.46 21.19
N ARG A 72 -25.35 22.93 19.99
CA ARG A 72 -25.93 23.45 18.75
C ARG A 72 -27.00 22.47 18.29
N SER A 73 -28.22 22.97 18.27
CA SER A 73 -29.43 22.40 17.69
C SER A 73 -29.27 22.20 16.19
N VAL A 74 -29.64 21.01 15.71
CA VAL A 74 -29.86 20.69 14.30
C VAL A 74 -31.35 20.94 14.04
N GLU A 75 -31.67 21.99 13.27
CA GLU A 75 -33.00 22.21 12.75
C GLU A 75 -33.20 21.35 11.49
N ASN A 76 -34.16 20.43 11.58
CA ASN A 76 -34.69 19.65 10.47
C ASN A 76 -35.55 20.56 9.59
N ILE A 77 -35.19 20.67 8.30
CA ILE A 77 -36.06 21.26 7.28
C ILE A 77 -36.43 20.14 6.29
N SER A 78 -37.70 19.76 6.33
CA SER A 78 -38.36 18.95 5.31
C SER A 78 -38.68 19.81 4.08
N PRO A 79 -38.59 19.27 2.86
CA PRO A 79 -39.37 19.79 1.75
C PRO A 79 -40.43 18.79 1.27
N SER A 80 -41.59 19.39 1.03
CA SER A 80 -42.85 18.86 0.53
C SER A 80 -42.82 18.41 -0.93
N ASP A 81 -43.75 17.50 -1.24
CA ASP A 81 -44.16 17.00 -2.55
C ASP A 81 -44.41 18.06 -3.64
N SER A 82 -44.04 17.73 -4.89
CA SER A 82 -44.94 17.81 -6.06
C SER A 82 -44.36 17.19 -7.34
N SER A 83 -45.08 16.15 -7.80
CA SER A 83 -45.45 15.74 -9.17
C SER A 83 -44.41 15.53 -10.30
N ASP A 84 -44.48 14.30 -10.80
CA ASP A 84 -44.46 13.85 -12.21
C ASP A 84 -43.14 13.88 -13.00
N GLN A 85 -42.52 12.70 -13.13
CA GLN A 85 -41.93 12.24 -14.40
C GLN A 85 -41.60 10.73 -14.41
N GLU A 86 -42.25 10.03 -15.35
CA GLU A 86 -41.88 8.81 -16.08
C GLU A 86 -41.17 7.65 -15.35
N MET A 87 -41.89 6.52 -15.27
CA MET A 87 -41.38 5.22 -14.86
C MET A 87 -40.28 4.69 -15.81
N PRO A 88 -39.07 4.37 -15.31
CA PRO A 88 -38.14 3.50 -16.03
C PRO A 88 -38.62 2.04 -15.95
N LEU A 89 -38.49 1.31 -17.07
CA LEU A 89 -38.65 -0.14 -17.16
C LEU A 89 -38.05 -0.83 -15.91
N ALA A 90 -38.87 -1.62 -15.23
CA ALA A 90 -38.44 -2.44 -14.10
C ALA A 90 -37.27 -3.34 -14.53
N LEU A 91 -36.07 -3.02 -14.05
CA LEU A 91 -34.97 -3.97 -14.02
C LEU A 91 -35.42 -5.21 -13.23
N PRO A 92 -35.09 -6.44 -13.68
CA PRO A 92 -35.42 -7.63 -12.92
C PRO A 92 -34.86 -7.50 -11.50
N PRO A 93 -35.54 -8.06 -10.48
CA PRO A 93 -35.12 -7.89 -9.11
C PRO A 93 -33.68 -8.38 -8.95
N LYS A 94 -32.78 -7.50 -8.49
CA LYS A 94 -31.48 -7.88 -7.95
C LYS A 94 -31.77 -8.84 -6.80
N GLN A 95 -31.74 -10.15 -7.08
CA GLN A 95 -31.53 -11.12 -6.02
C GLN A 95 -30.17 -10.78 -5.43
N SER A 96 -30.16 -10.11 -4.28
CA SER A 96 -28.95 -9.92 -3.49
C SER A 96 -28.58 -11.28 -2.91
N THR A 97 -27.96 -12.13 -3.73
CA THR A 97 -27.19 -13.26 -3.22
C THR A 97 -26.15 -12.67 -2.28
N ILE A 98 -26.28 -12.95 -0.98
CA ILE A 98 -25.30 -12.53 0.01
C ILE A 98 -23.96 -13.11 -0.44
N GLN A 99 -23.04 -12.23 -0.83
CA GLN A 99 -21.70 -12.60 -1.24
C GLN A 99 -21.02 -13.35 -0.09
N THR A 100 -20.63 -14.61 -0.30
CA THR A 100 -20.01 -15.43 0.75
C THR A 100 -18.52 -15.12 0.91
N TYR A 101 -17.82 -14.94 -0.22
CA TYR A 101 -16.38 -14.69 -0.26
C TYR A 101 -16.09 -13.30 -0.80
N GLY A 102 -15.11 -12.60 -0.21
CA GLY A 102 -14.69 -11.29 -0.68
C GLY A 102 -13.96 -11.35 -2.04
N ILE A 103 -13.84 -10.20 -2.70
CA ILE A 103 -13.09 -10.05 -3.94
C ILE A 103 -11.59 -10.20 -3.63
N ALA A 104 -11.01 -11.35 -3.97
CA ALA A 104 -9.64 -11.73 -3.58
C ALA A 104 -8.53 -10.84 -4.17
N THR A 105 -8.86 -10.01 -5.16
CA THR A 105 -7.94 -9.07 -5.79
C THR A 105 -7.86 -7.74 -5.05
N TYR A 106 -8.79 -7.47 -4.14
CA TYR A 106 -8.70 -6.30 -3.26
C TYR A 106 -7.53 -6.46 -2.29
N ASP A 107 -6.71 -5.41 -2.20
CA ASP A 107 -5.48 -5.32 -1.43
C ASP A 107 -5.63 -5.84 0.01
N ALA A 108 -6.64 -5.34 0.71
CA ALA A 108 -6.85 -5.70 2.12
C ALA A 108 -7.09 -7.22 2.29
N LEU A 109 -7.84 -7.82 1.38
CA LEU A 109 -8.15 -9.24 1.43
C LEU A 109 -6.99 -10.08 0.91
N PHE A 110 -6.30 -9.63 -0.14
CA PHE A 110 -5.12 -10.25 -0.69
C PHE A 110 -4.02 -10.41 0.37
N LYS A 111 -3.66 -9.30 1.03
CA LYS A 111 -2.67 -9.27 2.13
C LYS A 111 -3.08 -10.14 3.31
N TRP A 112 -4.37 -10.13 3.67
CA TRP A 112 -4.89 -10.96 4.74
C TRP A 112 -4.83 -12.45 4.44
N VAL A 113 -5.22 -12.86 3.23
CA VAL A 113 -5.17 -14.27 2.82
C VAL A 113 -3.73 -14.75 2.86
N LEU A 114 -2.81 -14.03 2.21
CA LEU A 114 -1.39 -14.41 2.11
C LEU A 114 -0.53 -14.04 3.34
N SER A 115 -1.14 -13.54 4.41
CA SER A 115 -0.49 -13.49 5.74
C SER A 115 -0.38 -14.86 6.40
N ASP A 116 -1.12 -15.84 5.91
CA ASP A 116 -0.95 -17.24 6.32
C ASP A 116 0.19 -17.88 5.52
N GLU A 117 1.36 -17.99 6.15
CA GLU A 117 2.58 -18.48 5.50
C GLU A 117 2.44 -19.90 4.93
N THR A 118 1.47 -20.69 5.41
CA THR A 118 1.21 -22.04 4.88
C THR A 118 0.65 -22.03 3.47
N LEU A 119 0.11 -20.89 3.01
CA LEU A 119 -0.41 -20.72 1.66
C LEU A 119 0.66 -20.31 0.65
N LEU A 120 1.75 -19.69 1.12
CA LEU A 120 2.78 -19.09 0.26
C LEU A 120 3.45 -20.09 -0.68
N PRO A 121 3.86 -21.31 -0.27
CA PRO A 121 4.46 -22.28 -1.20
C PRO A 121 3.57 -22.58 -2.41
N SER A 122 2.29 -22.88 -2.15
CA SER A 122 1.28 -23.17 -3.18
C SER A 122 1.06 -21.96 -4.10
N PHE A 123 0.97 -20.76 -3.53
CA PHE A 123 0.88 -19.53 -4.32
C PHE A 123 2.10 -19.36 -5.22
N PHE A 124 3.31 -19.55 -4.71
CA PHE A 124 4.52 -19.41 -5.52
C PHE A 124 4.64 -20.47 -6.60
N HIS A 125 4.25 -21.72 -6.35
CA HIS A 125 4.21 -22.76 -7.40
C HIS A 125 3.25 -22.39 -8.55
N ALA A 126 2.14 -21.70 -8.24
CA ALA A 126 1.19 -21.24 -9.25
C ALA A 126 1.70 -20.07 -10.11
N PHE A 127 2.60 -19.23 -9.59
CA PHE A 127 3.01 -17.97 -10.24
C PHE A 127 4.51 -17.84 -10.53
N ILE A 128 5.31 -18.84 -10.17
CA ILE A 128 6.74 -18.94 -10.52
C ILE A 128 6.95 -20.28 -11.25
N PRO A 129 7.02 -20.26 -12.59
CA PRO A 129 7.28 -21.46 -13.37
C PRO A 129 8.60 -22.14 -12.95
N ASP A 130 8.60 -23.47 -12.91
CA ASP A 130 9.78 -24.31 -12.71
C ASP A 130 10.56 -24.10 -11.38
N VAL A 131 9.95 -23.43 -10.39
CA VAL A 131 10.55 -23.23 -9.07
C VAL A 131 9.78 -24.00 -7.99
N VAL A 132 10.46 -24.95 -7.36
CA VAL A 132 9.94 -25.65 -6.19
C VAL A 132 10.24 -24.83 -4.94
N VAL A 133 9.24 -24.06 -4.49
CA VAL A 133 9.30 -23.36 -3.21
C VAL A 133 8.91 -24.30 -2.07
N GLU A 134 9.88 -24.68 -1.22
CA GLU A 134 9.59 -25.51 -0.04
C GLU A 134 8.95 -24.70 1.10
N SER A 135 9.42 -23.48 1.29
CA SER A 135 8.95 -22.56 2.33
C SER A 135 9.27 -21.13 1.94
N ALA A 136 8.46 -20.21 2.44
CA ALA A 136 8.66 -18.78 2.28
C ALA A 136 8.33 -18.07 3.59
N GLU A 137 9.21 -17.17 4.01
CA GLU A 137 9.05 -16.34 5.20
C GLU A 137 8.69 -14.93 4.77
N ARG A 138 7.57 -14.39 5.23
CA ARG A 138 7.16 -13.02 4.90
C ARG A 138 8.00 -12.04 5.72
N LEU A 139 8.63 -11.08 5.05
CA LEU A 139 9.56 -10.14 5.67
C LEU A 139 8.93 -8.79 6.02
N ASP A 140 8.25 -8.15 5.07
CA ASP A 140 7.70 -6.80 5.23
C ASP A 140 6.59 -6.51 4.20
N GLU A 141 5.72 -5.54 4.51
CA GLU A 141 4.70 -4.90 3.65
C GLU A 141 5.20 -3.58 3.04
N HIS A 142 6.45 -3.19 3.31
CA HIS A 142 7.07 -2.00 2.74
C HIS A 142 8.35 -2.34 1.98
N MET A 143 8.64 -1.56 0.95
CA MET A 143 9.86 -1.61 0.13
C MET A 143 11.13 -1.27 0.95
N ASN A 144 11.50 -2.06 1.96
CA ASN A 144 12.91 -2.15 2.39
C ASN A 144 13.20 -3.19 3.49
N PRO A 145 13.96 -4.26 3.20
CA PRO A 145 14.72 -4.95 4.24
C PRO A 145 15.87 -4.09 4.81
N VAL A 146 16.12 -2.87 4.31
CA VAL A 146 17.33 -2.07 4.59
C VAL A 146 17.07 -0.59 4.89
N GLN A 147 15.87 -0.18 5.33
CA GLN A 147 15.70 1.15 5.93
C GLN A 147 16.27 1.17 7.36
N LYS A 148 17.61 1.00 7.46
CA LYS A 148 18.37 1.28 8.68
C LYS A 148 17.93 2.66 9.18
N LEU A 149 17.51 2.72 10.45
CA LEU A 149 17.12 3.95 11.15
C LEU A 149 15.77 4.56 10.72
N GLN A 150 14.79 3.78 10.24
CA GLN A 150 13.46 4.31 9.88
C GLN A 150 12.79 5.03 11.06
N LEU A 151 12.73 4.39 12.23
CA LEU A 151 12.21 5.02 13.45
C LEU A 151 12.91 6.34 13.80
N LEU A 152 14.21 6.46 13.49
CA LEU A 152 14.94 7.71 13.70
C LEU A 152 14.51 8.77 12.67
N ARG A 153 14.34 8.40 11.40
CA ARG A 153 13.84 9.32 10.37
C ARG A 153 12.42 9.79 10.70
N ASP A 154 11.55 8.88 11.12
CA ASP A 154 10.19 9.22 11.55
C ASP A 154 10.24 10.20 12.72
N PHE A 155 11.04 9.90 13.75
CA PHE A 155 11.21 10.76 14.91
C PHE A 155 11.73 12.16 14.56
N ILE A 156 12.80 12.29 13.76
CA ILE A 156 13.40 13.62 13.47
C ILE A 156 12.58 14.46 12.48
N HIS A 157 11.72 13.83 11.68
CA HIS A 157 10.85 14.51 10.71
C HIS A 157 9.42 14.69 11.22
N ASP A 158 9.07 14.09 12.35
CA ASP A 158 7.81 14.36 13.04
C ASP A 158 7.70 15.85 13.42
N ASP A 159 6.54 16.43 13.11
CA ASP A 159 6.27 17.86 13.29
C ASP A 159 6.25 18.25 14.77
N GLU A 160 5.71 17.38 15.63
CA GLU A 160 5.66 17.61 17.07
C GLU A 160 7.08 17.60 17.65
N THR A 161 7.87 16.58 17.31
CA THR A 161 9.26 16.47 17.72
C THR A 161 10.09 17.68 17.28
N TYR A 162 9.96 18.12 16.02
CA TYR A 162 10.67 19.30 15.52
C TYR A 162 10.27 20.56 16.28
N ARG A 163 8.98 20.77 16.58
CA ARG A 163 8.51 21.91 17.37
C ARG A 163 9.06 21.87 18.78
N THR A 164 8.97 20.72 19.47
CA THR A 164 9.50 20.55 20.82
C THR A 164 10.99 20.85 20.88
N VAL A 165 11.79 20.32 19.96
CA VAL A 165 13.24 20.57 19.93
C VAL A 165 13.54 22.06 19.71
N LYS A 166 12.77 22.74 18.84
CA LYS A 166 12.92 24.19 18.62
C LYS A 166 12.54 25.02 19.83
N GLU A 167 11.49 24.67 20.55
CA GLU A 167 11.12 25.34 21.81
C GLU A 167 12.22 25.17 22.84
N VAL A 168 12.69 23.93 23.04
CA VAL A 168 13.77 23.59 23.95
C VAL A 168 15.06 24.36 23.61
N SER A 169 15.40 24.49 22.32
CA SER A 169 16.58 25.26 21.88
C SER A 169 16.53 26.76 22.21
N LYS A 170 15.33 27.33 22.37
CA LYS A 170 15.12 28.74 22.71
C LYS A 170 15.07 29.00 24.21
N THR A 171 14.91 27.95 25.03
CA THR A 171 14.79 28.09 26.48
C THR A 171 16.17 28.18 27.15
N SER A 172 16.51 29.37 27.64
CA SER A 172 17.80 29.62 28.31
C SER A 172 17.96 28.90 29.66
N ASP A 173 16.87 28.64 30.39
CA ASP A 173 16.90 28.02 31.73
C ASP A 173 16.57 26.51 31.73
N MET A 174 16.73 25.86 30.58
CA MET A 174 16.49 24.41 30.48
C MET A 174 17.52 23.62 31.31
N HIS A 175 17.02 22.69 32.13
CA HIS A 175 17.80 21.71 32.84
C HIS A 175 17.07 20.36 32.91
N VAL A 176 17.83 19.28 32.87
CA VAL A 176 17.34 17.91 33.03
C VAL A 176 17.47 17.54 34.50
N SER A 177 16.41 16.97 35.07
CA SER A 177 16.39 16.51 36.46
C SER A 177 16.13 15.00 36.54
N LEU A 178 16.86 14.34 37.42
CA LEU A 178 16.62 12.96 37.81
C LEU A 178 15.79 12.91 39.10
N ILE A 179 14.90 11.94 39.21
CA ILE A 179 14.14 11.71 40.45
C ILE A 179 14.96 10.76 41.33
N ASP A 180 15.34 11.23 42.52
CA ASP A 180 15.90 10.37 43.56
C ASP A 180 14.84 9.33 43.97
N GLN A 181 15.16 8.05 43.83
CA GLN A 181 14.19 6.99 44.06
C GLN A 181 13.79 6.85 45.53
N LYS A 182 14.64 7.29 46.47
CA LYS A 182 14.43 7.21 47.92
C LYS A 182 13.76 8.47 48.45
N THR A 183 14.24 9.64 48.06
CA THR A 183 13.77 10.92 48.60
C THR A 183 12.67 11.55 47.75
N LYS A 184 12.45 11.04 46.52
CA LYS A 184 11.54 11.60 45.51
C LYS A 184 11.85 13.05 45.12
N GLN A 185 13.05 13.54 45.46
CA GLN A 185 13.49 14.88 45.10
C GLN A 185 14.03 14.91 43.67
N PHE A 186 13.85 16.05 43.01
CA PHE A 186 14.43 16.33 41.70
C PHE A 186 15.86 16.83 41.89
N LEU A 187 16.82 16.08 41.34
CA LEU A 187 18.23 16.43 41.34
C LEU A 187 18.63 16.82 39.92
N LYS A 188 19.24 17.99 39.75
CA LYS A 188 19.73 18.43 38.43
C LYS A 188 20.83 17.51 37.94
N ASP A 189 20.76 17.13 36.67
CA ASP A 189 21.79 16.38 35.96
C ASP A 189 22.46 17.28 34.92
N ASP A 190 23.59 17.84 35.30
CA ASP A 190 24.36 18.77 34.45
C ASP A 190 24.87 18.09 33.17
N LYS A 191 25.16 16.78 33.21
CA LYS A 191 25.65 16.04 32.02
C LYS A 191 24.54 15.81 31.01
N ALA A 192 23.38 15.37 31.48
CA ALA A 192 22.21 15.19 30.62
C ALA A 192 21.73 16.54 30.07
N THR A 193 21.79 17.60 30.88
CA THR A 193 21.49 18.97 30.46
C THR A 193 22.44 19.44 29.35
N ALA A 194 23.75 19.26 29.52
CA ALA A 194 24.74 19.64 28.51
C ALA A 194 24.58 18.82 27.21
N PHE A 195 24.27 17.54 27.32
CA PHE A 195 23.98 16.69 26.17
C PHE A 195 22.77 17.20 25.38
N LEU A 196 21.65 17.49 26.07
CA LEU A 196 20.43 17.95 25.43
C LEU A 196 20.64 19.29 24.71
N ARG A 197 21.39 20.24 25.31
CA ARG A 197 21.75 21.50 24.63
C ARG A 197 22.51 21.26 23.33
N LYS A 198 23.56 20.43 23.37
CA LYS A 198 24.32 20.11 22.15
C LYS A 198 23.48 19.39 21.11
N PHE A 199 22.58 18.50 21.53
CA PHE A 199 21.68 17.82 20.61
C PHE A 199 20.74 18.80 19.91
N THR A 200 20.14 19.74 20.63
CA THR A 200 19.22 20.72 20.03
C THR A 200 19.94 21.73 19.13
N GLU A 201 21.18 22.13 19.46
CA GLU A 201 22.03 22.97 18.61
C GLU A 201 22.31 22.34 17.24
N HIS A 202 22.54 21.03 17.19
CA HIS A 202 22.85 20.29 15.95
C HIS A 202 21.63 19.58 15.32
N PHE A 203 20.41 19.82 15.81
CA PHE A 203 19.23 19.06 15.36
C PHE A 203 18.90 19.28 13.88
N ASP A 204 19.09 20.50 13.35
CA ASP A 204 18.85 20.78 11.93
C ASP A 204 19.88 20.07 11.03
N GLU A 205 21.13 20.00 11.48
CA GLU A 205 22.20 19.25 10.79
C GLU A 205 21.88 17.75 10.78
N LEU A 206 21.38 17.22 11.91
CA LEU A 206 20.91 15.83 12.02
C LEU A 206 19.73 15.58 11.06
N LYS A 207 18.73 16.47 11.05
CA LYS A 207 17.57 16.37 10.16
C LYS A 207 17.96 16.41 8.68
N SER A 208 18.95 17.22 8.33
CA SER A 208 19.52 17.30 6.98
C SER A 208 20.33 16.05 6.60
N ALA A 209 21.11 15.49 7.53
CA ALA A 209 21.92 14.30 7.31
C ALA A 209 21.08 13.02 7.13
N PHE A 210 19.86 13.00 7.67
CA PHE A 210 18.91 11.91 7.56
C PHE A 210 17.60 12.40 6.92
N PRO A 211 17.56 12.72 5.62
CA PRO A 211 16.35 13.24 4.98
C PRO A 211 15.18 12.26 5.09
N PRO A 212 13.92 12.72 4.93
CA PRO A 212 12.76 11.83 4.90
C PRO A 212 13.01 10.75 3.86
N PRO A 213 12.54 9.51 4.08
CA PRO A 213 12.58 8.52 3.02
C PRO A 213 11.89 9.10 1.78
N LYS A 214 12.58 9.09 0.64
CA LYS A 214 11.93 9.39 -0.64
C LYS A 214 10.86 8.34 -0.85
N TYR A 215 9.67 8.78 -1.31
CA TYR A 215 8.48 7.98 -1.61
C TYR A 215 8.75 6.47 -1.60
N ASP A 216 8.32 5.81 -0.54
CA ASP A 216 8.27 4.36 -0.49
C ASP A 216 7.08 3.95 -1.35
N GLY A 217 7.36 3.41 -2.53
CA GLY A 217 6.34 2.62 -3.19
C GLY A 217 5.85 1.56 -2.19
N THR A 218 4.57 1.57 -1.85
CA THR A 218 3.95 0.46 -1.14
C THR A 218 3.91 -0.71 -2.11
N MET A 219 4.68 -1.74 -1.77
CA MET A 219 4.60 -3.06 -2.37
C MET A 219 3.81 -3.94 -1.44
N ASP A 220 3.03 -4.88 -1.94
CA ASP A 220 2.16 -5.63 -1.04
C ASP A 220 2.92 -6.44 0.00
N PHE A 221 3.92 -7.23 -0.42
CA PHE A 221 4.88 -7.83 0.50
C PHE A 221 6.06 -8.52 -0.20
N VAL A 222 7.11 -8.79 0.58
CA VAL A 222 8.25 -9.63 0.18
C VAL A 222 8.34 -10.88 1.01
N CYS A 223 8.71 -11.98 0.35
CA CYS A 223 9.07 -13.21 0.99
C CYS A 223 10.54 -13.56 0.75
N ARG A 224 11.19 -14.11 1.78
CA ARG A 224 12.46 -14.83 1.63
C ARG A 224 12.17 -16.31 1.39
N LEU A 225 12.67 -16.83 0.28
CA LEU A 225 12.57 -18.24 -0.07
C LEU A 225 13.62 -19.06 0.69
N LYS A 226 13.41 -20.38 0.81
CA LYS A 226 14.36 -21.28 1.50
C LYS A 226 15.79 -21.24 0.94
N ASN A 227 15.94 -21.03 -0.36
CA ASN A 227 17.24 -20.91 -1.03
C ASN A 227 17.95 -19.55 -0.77
N GLY A 228 17.29 -18.63 -0.06
CA GLY A 228 17.77 -17.29 0.26
C GLY A 228 17.50 -16.24 -0.81
N GLU A 229 16.81 -16.58 -1.89
CA GLU A 229 16.30 -15.62 -2.87
C GLU A 229 15.08 -14.89 -2.33
N TYR A 230 14.71 -13.80 -2.99
CA TYR A 230 13.56 -12.98 -2.61
C TYR A 230 12.47 -13.08 -3.67
N ALA A 231 11.23 -13.27 -3.21
CA ALA A 231 10.03 -13.17 -4.03
C ALA A 231 9.26 -11.91 -3.61
N MET A 232 9.06 -10.99 -4.54
CA MET A 232 8.27 -9.77 -4.37
C MET A 232 6.90 -9.98 -5.00
N ILE A 233 5.84 -9.56 -4.32
CA ILE A 233 4.47 -9.78 -4.75
C ILE A 233 3.73 -8.46 -4.77
N GLU A 234 3.01 -8.22 -5.86
CA GLU A 234 2.18 -7.03 -6.07
C GLU A 234 0.86 -7.42 -6.72
N MET A 235 -0.24 -6.90 -6.19
CA MET A 235 -1.58 -6.96 -6.72
C MET A 235 -1.99 -5.55 -7.18
N GLN A 236 -2.48 -5.44 -8.40
CA GLN A 236 -2.95 -4.16 -8.93
C GLN A 236 -4.27 -4.35 -9.67
N VAL A 237 -5.37 -4.00 -9.00
CA VAL A 237 -6.73 -4.09 -9.56
C VAL A 237 -6.98 -3.00 -10.58
N ILE A 238 -6.72 -1.75 -10.20
CA ILE A 238 -6.95 -0.58 -11.04
C ILE A 238 -5.74 -0.38 -11.96
N PRO A 239 -5.90 -0.44 -13.29
CA PRO A 239 -4.79 -0.16 -14.20
C PRO A 239 -4.24 1.25 -13.97
N GLN A 240 -2.92 1.36 -13.84
CA GLN A 240 -2.21 2.63 -13.77
C GLN A 240 -1.37 2.81 -15.02
N ASP A 241 -1.40 4.01 -15.60
CA ASP A 241 -0.47 4.40 -16.65
C ASP A 241 0.95 4.25 -16.09
N CYS A 242 1.81 3.51 -16.78
CA CYS A 242 3.21 3.21 -16.41
C CYS A 242 3.51 2.03 -15.47
N TRP A 243 2.58 1.09 -15.26
CA TRP A 243 2.79 -0.10 -14.42
C TRP A 243 4.14 -0.79 -14.62
N ASP A 244 4.56 -1.07 -15.85
CA ASP A 244 5.82 -1.77 -16.13
C ASP A 244 7.06 -1.01 -15.60
N ARG A 245 7.04 0.33 -15.67
CA ARG A 245 8.11 1.15 -15.12
C ARG A 245 8.16 1.07 -13.60
N ARG A 246 6.99 1.04 -12.95
CA ARG A 246 6.86 0.90 -11.50
C ARG A 246 7.35 -0.48 -11.05
N ALA A 247 6.88 -1.56 -11.68
CA ALA A 247 7.29 -2.92 -11.37
C ALA A 247 8.81 -3.09 -11.49
N LEU A 248 9.41 -2.61 -12.58
CA LEU A 248 10.86 -2.63 -12.77
C LEU A 248 11.61 -1.77 -11.74
N ALA A 249 11.10 -0.58 -11.43
CA ALA A 249 11.70 0.31 -10.44
C ALA A 249 11.73 -0.33 -9.05
N TYR A 250 10.65 -1.02 -8.66
CA TYR A 250 10.58 -1.71 -7.38
C TYR A 250 11.56 -2.88 -7.32
N ALA A 251 11.52 -3.79 -8.30
CA ALA A 251 12.45 -4.92 -8.34
C ALA A 251 13.92 -4.46 -8.38
N GLY A 252 14.22 -3.43 -9.20
CA GLY A 252 15.55 -2.83 -9.31
C GLY A 252 16.02 -2.18 -8.02
N ALA A 253 15.16 -1.41 -7.35
CA ALA A 253 15.48 -0.78 -6.07
C ALA A 253 15.71 -1.82 -4.97
N PHE A 254 14.90 -2.87 -4.90
CA PHE A 254 15.10 -3.94 -3.94
C PHE A 254 16.42 -4.68 -4.19
N TYR A 255 16.70 -5.07 -5.44
CA TYR A 255 17.95 -5.73 -5.82
C TYR A 255 19.19 -4.88 -5.51
N GLY A 256 19.18 -3.61 -5.91
CA GLY A 256 20.33 -2.71 -5.75
C GLY A 256 20.64 -2.33 -4.30
N ASN A 257 19.66 -2.40 -3.40
CA ASN A 257 19.81 -1.98 -2.00
C ASN A 257 20.10 -3.14 -1.02
N GLN A 258 20.30 -4.38 -1.50
CA GLN A 258 20.56 -5.52 -0.60
C GLN A 258 21.88 -5.43 0.18
N LEU A 259 22.89 -4.75 -0.38
CA LEU A 259 24.25 -4.74 0.16
C LEU A 259 24.59 -3.41 0.83
N ALA A 260 25.26 -3.48 1.98
CA ALA A 260 25.92 -2.35 2.61
C ALA A 260 27.25 -2.01 1.93
N LYS A 261 27.73 -0.78 2.15
CA LYS A 261 29.01 -0.32 1.60
C LYS A 261 30.15 -1.21 2.09
N GLY A 262 30.86 -1.84 1.15
CA GLY A 262 32.00 -2.72 1.42
C GLY A 262 31.66 -4.21 1.45
N GLU A 263 30.38 -4.58 1.38
CA GLU A 263 29.97 -5.98 1.25
C GLU A 263 30.31 -6.57 -0.12
N SER A 264 30.39 -7.90 -0.18
CA SER A 264 30.80 -8.61 -1.38
C SER A 264 29.63 -8.74 -2.35
N TRP A 265 29.85 -8.42 -3.63
CA TRP A 265 28.87 -8.65 -4.69
C TRP A 265 28.40 -10.11 -4.79
N LYS A 266 29.17 -11.08 -4.28
CA LYS A 266 28.75 -12.51 -4.22
C LYS A 266 27.59 -12.78 -3.26
N GLN A 267 27.28 -11.83 -2.38
CA GLN A 267 26.22 -11.96 -1.38
C GLN A 267 24.86 -11.51 -1.92
N ILE A 268 24.83 -10.78 -3.04
CA ILE A 268 23.58 -10.35 -3.66
C ILE A 268 22.72 -11.56 -4.04
N LYS A 269 21.44 -11.50 -3.70
CA LYS A 269 20.47 -12.56 -3.97
C LYS A 269 19.57 -12.16 -5.11
N ARG A 270 19.17 -13.16 -5.88
CA ARG A 270 18.19 -12.99 -6.96
C ARG A 270 16.87 -12.49 -6.37
N VAL A 271 16.21 -11.65 -7.16
CA VAL A 271 14.88 -11.11 -6.87
C VAL A 271 13.92 -11.58 -7.96
N ILE A 272 12.89 -12.28 -7.56
CA ILE A 272 11.78 -12.72 -8.41
C ILE A 272 10.59 -11.81 -8.08
N ALA A 273 10.16 -11.00 -9.03
CA ALA A 273 9.00 -10.14 -8.87
C ALA A 273 7.78 -10.79 -9.55
N ILE A 274 6.64 -10.79 -8.86
CA ILE A 274 5.36 -11.33 -9.31
C ILE A 274 4.35 -10.20 -9.27
N ASN A 275 3.70 -9.92 -10.39
CA ASN A 275 2.59 -8.99 -10.44
C ASN A 275 1.31 -9.71 -10.87
N ILE A 276 0.25 -9.54 -10.08
CA ILE A 276 -1.09 -10.02 -10.36
C ILE A 276 -1.97 -8.81 -10.71
N LEU A 277 -2.49 -8.77 -11.94
CA LEU A 277 -3.02 -7.54 -12.54
C LEU A 277 -4.46 -7.70 -13.02
N GLY A 278 -5.28 -6.69 -12.72
CA GLY A 278 -6.70 -6.64 -13.08
C GLY A 278 -7.61 -7.27 -12.02
N GLY A 279 -8.88 -7.47 -12.38
CA GLY A 279 -9.90 -8.02 -11.49
C GLY A 279 -10.90 -7.00 -11.00
N GLY A 280 -11.17 -7.02 -9.69
CA GLY A 280 -12.23 -6.21 -9.08
C GLY A 280 -13.64 -6.69 -9.45
N ARG A 281 -14.64 -5.85 -9.13
CA ARG A 281 -16.06 -6.18 -9.29
C ARG A 281 -16.49 -6.30 -10.75
N GLU A 282 -15.97 -5.46 -11.65
CA GLU A 282 -16.34 -5.51 -13.08
C GLU A 282 -15.47 -6.47 -13.90
N HIS A 283 -14.62 -7.28 -13.25
CA HIS A 283 -13.84 -8.33 -13.91
C HIS A 283 -12.96 -7.76 -15.04
N LEU A 284 -12.28 -6.64 -14.76
CA LEU A 284 -11.56 -5.87 -15.77
C LEU A 284 -10.19 -6.51 -16.08
N PRO A 285 -9.86 -6.77 -17.36
CA PRO A 285 -8.51 -7.15 -17.76
C PRO A 285 -7.55 -5.97 -17.67
N HIS A 286 -6.30 -6.27 -17.35
CA HIS A 286 -5.23 -5.27 -17.33
C HIS A 286 -4.73 -4.99 -18.75
N TRP A 287 -4.46 -6.03 -19.55
CA TRP A 287 -4.04 -5.90 -20.95
C TRP A 287 -5.24 -6.00 -21.90
N LYS A 288 -5.87 -4.84 -22.16
CA LYS A 288 -7.05 -4.74 -23.03
C LYS A 288 -6.71 -4.88 -24.52
N ASP A 289 -5.50 -4.49 -24.90
CA ASP A 289 -4.95 -4.51 -26.25
C ASP A 289 -4.48 -5.90 -26.69
N THR A 290 -4.05 -6.73 -25.75
CA THR A 290 -3.61 -8.11 -26.01
C THR A 290 -4.45 -9.12 -25.23
N PRO A 291 -5.75 -9.30 -25.56
CA PRO A 291 -6.67 -10.07 -24.73
C PRO A 291 -6.36 -11.56 -24.61
N ASN A 292 -5.53 -12.09 -25.51
CA ASN A 292 -5.08 -13.49 -25.52
C ASN A 292 -3.78 -13.70 -24.71
N GLU A 293 -3.17 -12.64 -24.19
CA GLU A 293 -1.99 -12.72 -23.33
C GLU A 293 -2.45 -12.72 -21.87
N PHE A 294 -2.15 -13.78 -21.13
CA PHE A 294 -2.41 -13.86 -19.69
C PHE A 294 -1.14 -13.73 -18.85
N PHE A 295 0.03 -13.97 -19.47
CA PHE A 295 1.31 -14.07 -18.80
C PHE A 295 2.42 -13.40 -19.61
N ARG A 296 3.27 -12.63 -18.92
CA ARG A 296 4.50 -12.06 -19.48
C ARG A 296 5.66 -12.35 -18.52
N HIS A 297 6.78 -12.74 -19.10
CA HIS A 297 8.00 -13.09 -18.38
C HIS A 297 9.18 -12.28 -18.91
N TYR A 298 9.79 -11.48 -18.04
CA TYR A 298 10.92 -10.62 -18.39
C TYR A 298 12.21 -11.10 -17.73
N ARG A 299 13.25 -11.23 -18.55
CA ARG A 299 14.63 -11.57 -18.14
C ARG A 299 15.62 -10.65 -18.83
N PHE A 300 16.76 -10.41 -18.18
CA PHE A 300 17.82 -9.59 -18.78
C PHE A 300 18.70 -10.46 -19.68
N GLN A 301 18.44 -10.39 -20.99
CA GLN A 301 19.08 -11.21 -22.02
C GLN A 301 20.03 -10.38 -22.88
N GLU A 302 21.23 -10.89 -23.13
CA GLU A 302 22.11 -10.31 -24.15
C GLU A 302 21.50 -10.42 -25.56
N GLN A 303 21.82 -9.49 -26.45
CA GLN A 303 21.15 -9.37 -27.76
C GLN A 303 22.06 -9.66 -28.97
N CYS A 304 23.35 -9.93 -28.76
CA CYS A 304 24.35 -9.89 -29.82
C CYS A 304 24.78 -11.27 -30.31
N HIS A 305 24.76 -12.30 -29.46
CA HIS A 305 25.36 -13.59 -29.75
C HIS A 305 24.38 -14.74 -29.49
N LYS A 306 24.66 -15.91 -30.08
CA LYS A 306 23.94 -17.16 -29.78
C LYS A 306 24.93 -18.24 -29.30
N PRO A 307 24.55 -19.12 -28.35
CA PRO A 307 23.32 -19.07 -27.57
C PRO A 307 23.30 -17.87 -26.62
N SER A 308 22.11 -17.35 -26.35
CA SER A 308 21.99 -16.16 -25.51
C SER A 308 22.36 -16.43 -24.07
N ARG A 309 22.96 -15.40 -23.45
CA ARG A 309 23.31 -15.37 -22.03
C ARG A 309 22.31 -14.49 -21.28
N TYR A 310 22.07 -14.85 -20.03
CA TYR A 310 21.19 -14.12 -19.13
C TYR A 310 21.98 -13.60 -17.93
N ILE A 311 21.55 -12.45 -17.39
CA ILE A 311 22.00 -11.95 -16.10
C ILE A 311 20.87 -12.26 -15.10
N ASP A 312 21.10 -13.25 -14.25
CA ASP A 312 20.10 -13.81 -13.34
C ASP A 312 20.01 -13.04 -12.01
N GLY A 313 19.84 -11.72 -12.09
CA GLY A 313 19.69 -10.84 -10.92
C GLY A 313 18.23 -10.56 -10.57
N ILE A 314 17.47 -10.13 -11.56
CA ILE A 314 16.05 -9.78 -11.45
C ILE A 314 15.29 -10.56 -12.51
N GLU A 315 14.19 -11.17 -12.12
CA GLU A 315 13.22 -11.79 -13.01
C GLU A 315 11.82 -11.29 -12.65
N LEU A 316 10.99 -11.01 -13.65
CA LEU A 316 9.66 -10.44 -13.46
C LEU A 316 8.61 -11.29 -14.17
N PHE A 317 7.62 -11.75 -13.43
CA PHE A 317 6.44 -12.46 -13.88
C PHE A 317 5.22 -11.58 -13.71
N GLN A 318 4.49 -11.30 -14.80
CA GLN A 318 3.26 -10.53 -14.76
C GLN A 318 2.10 -11.39 -15.25
N TYR A 319 0.98 -11.34 -14.55
CA TYR A 319 -0.23 -12.06 -14.87
C TYR A 319 -1.41 -11.09 -15.00
N SER A 320 -2.03 -11.00 -16.17
CA SER A 320 -3.32 -10.34 -16.31
C SER A 320 -4.43 -11.35 -16.05
N ILE A 321 -4.90 -11.41 -14.81
CA ILE A 321 -5.70 -12.54 -14.34
C ILE A 321 -7.02 -12.69 -15.08
N MET A 322 -7.67 -11.60 -15.52
CA MET A 322 -8.93 -11.71 -16.28
C MET A 322 -8.71 -12.10 -17.76
N ASN A 323 -7.45 -12.15 -18.22
CA ASN A 323 -7.07 -12.70 -19.53
C ASN A 323 -6.71 -14.18 -19.47
N ALA A 324 -6.70 -14.80 -18.28
CA ALA A 324 -6.33 -16.20 -18.16
C ALA A 324 -7.28 -17.11 -18.96
N PRO A 325 -6.74 -18.15 -19.63
CA PRO A 325 -7.56 -19.09 -20.38
C PRO A 325 -8.51 -19.83 -19.44
N LYS A 326 -9.62 -20.34 -19.98
CA LYS A 326 -10.62 -21.08 -19.20
C LYS A 326 -10.05 -22.33 -18.52
N ASN A 327 -9.08 -22.97 -19.18
CA ASN A 327 -8.41 -24.17 -18.70
C ASN A 327 -6.90 -23.91 -18.70
N ILE A 328 -6.29 -24.17 -17.56
CA ILE A 328 -4.85 -24.13 -17.31
C ILE A 328 -4.43 -25.55 -16.94
N ASP A 329 -3.35 -26.04 -17.55
CA ASP A 329 -2.90 -27.43 -17.40
C ASP A 329 -2.51 -27.76 -15.95
N GLN A 330 -1.96 -26.80 -15.23
CA GLN A 330 -1.56 -26.94 -13.83
C GLN A 330 -2.75 -26.67 -12.90
N GLN A 331 -3.25 -27.72 -12.22
CA GLN A 331 -4.42 -27.64 -11.33
C GLN A 331 -4.25 -26.60 -10.21
N GLU A 332 -3.06 -26.48 -9.63
CA GLU A 332 -2.79 -25.49 -8.58
C GLU A 332 -2.91 -24.05 -9.10
N GLN A 333 -2.33 -23.78 -10.27
CA GLN A 333 -2.48 -22.48 -10.94
C GLN A 333 -3.94 -22.22 -11.35
N GLN A 334 -4.65 -23.21 -11.89
CA GLN A 334 -6.06 -23.11 -12.23
C GLN A 334 -6.92 -22.72 -11.01
N ASP A 335 -6.65 -23.33 -9.86
CA ASP A 335 -7.40 -23.08 -8.63
C ASP A 335 -7.12 -21.67 -8.08
N TRP A 336 -5.85 -21.23 -8.05
CA TRP A 336 -5.49 -19.86 -7.65
C TRP A 336 -6.08 -18.81 -8.61
N ILE A 337 -6.01 -19.03 -9.92
CA ILE A 337 -6.63 -18.15 -10.90
C ILE A 337 -8.15 -18.11 -10.71
N THR A 338 -8.78 -19.25 -10.45
CA THR A 338 -10.23 -19.32 -10.16
C THR A 338 -10.59 -18.50 -8.92
N PHE A 339 -9.81 -18.61 -7.85
CA PHE A 339 -9.97 -17.83 -6.63
C PHE A 339 -9.94 -16.32 -6.91
N PHE A 340 -8.95 -15.83 -7.67
CA PHE A 340 -8.84 -14.41 -8.01
C PHE A 340 -9.90 -13.92 -9.01
N GLN A 341 -10.23 -14.73 -10.02
CA GLN A 341 -11.13 -14.33 -11.11
C GLN A 341 -12.59 -14.24 -10.68
N ARG A 342 -13.05 -15.23 -9.90
CA ARG A 342 -14.48 -15.41 -9.65
C ARG A 342 -14.81 -15.96 -8.28
N GLY A 343 -13.85 -16.09 -7.37
CA GLY A 343 -14.09 -16.66 -6.04
C GLY A 343 -15.22 -15.95 -5.29
N HIS A 344 -15.37 -14.64 -5.48
CA HIS A 344 -16.45 -13.84 -4.90
C HIS A 344 -17.86 -14.14 -5.43
N TYR A 345 -17.99 -14.81 -6.57
CA TYR A 345 -19.27 -15.25 -7.11
C TYR A 345 -19.62 -16.70 -6.74
N MET A 346 -18.69 -17.44 -6.15
CA MET A 346 -18.87 -18.87 -5.86
C MET A 346 -19.63 -19.08 -4.55
N SER A 347 -20.51 -20.07 -4.52
CA SER A 347 -21.07 -20.59 -3.28
C SER A 347 -20.10 -21.56 -2.61
N GLU A 348 -20.31 -21.89 -1.33
CA GLU A 348 -19.50 -22.89 -0.63
C GLU A 348 -19.52 -24.24 -1.36
N LYS A 349 -20.67 -24.62 -1.93
CA LYS A 349 -20.82 -25.84 -2.72
C LYS A 349 -19.96 -25.79 -3.98
N ASP A 350 -20.00 -24.69 -4.72
CA ASP A 350 -19.21 -24.54 -5.96
C ASP A 350 -17.71 -24.63 -5.68
N VAL A 351 -17.26 -24.06 -4.55
CA VAL A 351 -15.85 -24.13 -4.12
C VAL A 351 -15.45 -25.57 -3.86
N LEU A 352 -16.23 -26.33 -3.10
CA LEU A 352 -15.93 -27.73 -2.77
C LEU A 352 -15.96 -28.67 -3.99
N GLU A 353 -16.78 -28.37 -5.00
CA GLU A 353 -16.87 -29.15 -6.24
C GLU A 353 -15.78 -28.79 -7.26
N THR A 354 -15.33 -27.52 -7.27
CA THR A 354 -14.41 -27.01 -8.29
C THR A 354 -12.94 -27.04 -7.85
N ILE A 355 -12.66 -26.62 -6.62
CA ILE A 355 -11.30 -26.40 -6.12
C ILE A 355 -10.77 -27.69 -5.50
N LYS A 356 -9.59 -28.12 -5.96
CA LYS A 356 -8.98 -29.39 -5.52
C LYS A 356 -7.74 -29.18 -4.68
N THR A 357 -7.09 -28.03 -4.84
CA THR A 357 -5.86 -27.66 -4.13
C THR A 357 -6.19 -27.30 -2.68
N PRO A 358 -5.67 -28.02 -1.66
CA PRO A 358 -5.99 -27.77 -0.26
C PRO A 358 -5.63 -26.35 0.23
N ALA A 359 -4.51 -25.80 -0.25
CA ALA A 359 -4.11 -24.44 0.07
C ALA A 359 -5.13 -23.40 -0.45
N VAL A 360 -5.67 -23.60 -1.65
CA VAL A 360 -6.68 -22.71 -2.23
C VAL A 360 -8.01 -22.84 -1.50
N LEU A 361 -8.43 -24.05 -1.08
CA LEU A 361 -9.60 -24.23 -0.21
C LEU A 361 -9.46 -23.44 1.10
N LYS A 362 -8.26 -23.45 1.70
CA LYS A 362 -7.95 -22.66 2.89
C LYS A 362 -7.93 -21.16 2.60
N ALA A 363 -7.48 -20.73 1.41
CA ALA A 363 -7.59 -19.34 0.96
C ALA A 363 -9.05 -18.88 0.88
N PHE A 364 -9.95 -19.71 0.33
CA PHE A 364 -11.40 -19.45 0.36
C PHE A 364 -11.95 -19.35 1.78
N GLU A 365 -11.54 -20.23 2.70
CA GLU A 365 -11.97 -20.13 4.10
C GLU A 365 -11.57 -18.79 4.74
N ARG A 366 -10.34 -18.33 4.48
CA ARG A 366 -9.84 -17.03 4.98
C ARG A 366 -10.52 -15.84 4.32
N ALA A 367 -11.03 -16.00 3.10
CA ALA A 367 -11.69 -14.96 2.31
C ALA A 367 -13.20 -14.83 2.60
N ARG A 368 -13.75 -15.64 3.50
CA ARG A 368 -15.13 -15.55 3.94
C ARG A 368 -15.42 -14.22 4.63
N ILE A 369 -16.35 -13.45 4.08
CA ILE A 369 -16.67 -12.09 4.56
C ILE A 369 -17.14 -12.11 6.02
N ASP A 370 -17.95 -13.10 6.39
CA ASP A 370 -18.49 -13.27 7.75
C ASP A 370 -17.43 -13.64 8.80
N LYS A 371 -16.26 -14.10 8.36
CA LYS A 371 -15.14 -14.50 9.23
C LYS A 371 -13.98 -13.50 9.21
N LEU A 372 -14.07 -12.42 8.43
CA LEU A 372 -12.98 -11.44 8.35
C LEU A 372 -12.79 -10.72 9.69
N PRO A 373 -11.53 -10.54 10.15
CA PRO A 373 -11.25 -9.63 11.24
C PRO A 373 -11.75 -8.20 10.94
N ARG A 374 -12.23 -7.49 11.97
CA ARG A 374 -12.79 -6.13 11.82
C ARG A 374 -11.85 -5.14 11.12
N ASN A 375 -10.54 -5.24 11.30
CA ASN A 375 -9.56 -4.39 10.62
C ASN A 375 -9.50 -4.69 9.11
N VAL A 376 -9.48 -5.96 8.73
CA VAL A 376 -9.47 -6.41 7.34
C VAL A 376 -10.79 -6.05 6.67
N GLN A 377 -11.92 -6.27 7.35
CA GLN A 377 -13.25 -5.90 6.88
C GLN A 377 -13.34 -4.40 6.55
N ARG A 378 -12.86 -3.52 7.44
CA ARG A 378 -12.83 -2.07 7.19
C ARG A 378 -11.96 -1.70 5.99
N GLY A 379 -10.79 -2.34 5.84
CA GLY A 379 -9.92 -2.13 4.69
C GLY A 379 -10.61 -2.53 3.38
N TYR A 380 -11.21 -3.72 3.37
CA TYR A 380 -11.98 -4.24 2.23
C TYR A 380 -13.16 -3.32 1.86
N GLU A 381 -13.94 -2.86 2.84
CA GLU A 381 -15.07 -1.94 2.62
C GLU A 381 -14.60 -0.57 2.10
N ALA A 382 -13.47 -0.05 2.59
CA ALA A 382 -12.90 1.21 2.12
C ALA A 382 -12.44 1.10 0.66
N GLU A 383 -11.75 0.02 0.32
CA GLU A 383 -11.27 -0.26 -1.03
C GLU A 383 -12.43 -0.48 -2.01
N ASP A 384 -13.49 -1.20 -1.60
CA ASP A 384 -14.68 -1.41 -2.41
C ASP A 384 -15.38 -0.10 -2.78
N ASN A 385 -15.44 0.84 -1.81
CA ASN A 385 -15.98 2.18 -2.02
C ASN A 385 -15.10 3.01 -2.95
N GLU A 386 -13.77 2.95 -2.79
CA GLU A 386 -12.82 3.63 -3.66
C GLU A 386 -12.89 3.11 -5.10
N TYR A 387 -12.90 1.80 -5.26
CA TYR A 387 -13.02 1.13 -6.55
C TYR A 387 -14.33 1.49 -7.25
N SER A 388 -15.45 1.52 -6.51
CA SER A 388 -16.74 1.96 -7.06
C SER A 388 -16.67 3.40 -7.60
N ARG A 389 -16.04 4.32 -6.86
CA ARG A 389 -15.83 5.72 -7.32
C ARG A 389 -14.96 5.78 -8.57
N PHE A 390 -13.88 5.00 -8.61
CA PHE A 390 -12.99 4.93 -9.77
C PHE A 390 -13.71 4.39 -11.01
N SER A 391 -14.49 3.32 -10.84
CA SER A 391 -15.28 2.68 -11.90
C SER A 391 -16.30 3.67 -12.49
N GLU A 392 -17.05 4.38 -11.64
CA GLU A 392 -18.00 5.41 -12.04
C GLU A 392 -17.32 6.59 -12.79
N HIS A 393 -16.21 7.10 -12.24
CA HIS A 393 -15.45 8.17 -12.88
C HIS A 393 -14.91 7.74 -14.25
N THR A 394 -14.32 6.55 -14.34
CA THR A 394 -13.78 6.01 -15.60
C THR A 394 -14.89 5.81 -16.63
N ALA A 395 -16.06 5.28 -16.22
CA ALA A 395 -17.20 5.13 -17.11
C ALA A 395 -17.69 6.49 -17.65
N SER A 396 -17.73 7.51 -16.78
CA SER A 396 -18.08 8.89 -17.16
C SER A 396 -17.07 9.49 -18.14
N GLU A 397 -15.77 9.38 -17.87
CA GLU A 397 -14.71 9.88 -18.77
C GLU A 397 -14.71 9.17 -20.13
N VAL A 398 -14.92 7.84 -20.15
CA VAL A 398 -15.06 7.09 -21.41
C VAL A 398 -16.31 7.52 -22.17
N ALA A 399 -17.43 7.80 -21.49
CA ALA A 399 -18.63 8.31 -22.13
C ALA A 399 -18.39 9.70 -22.75
N LYS A 400 -17.72 10.61 -22.02
CA LYS A 400 -17.32 11.93 -22.53
C LYS A 400 -16.40 11.80 -23.74
N ALA A 401 -15.34 11.00 -23.66
CA ALA A 401 -14.40 10.80 -24.76
C ALA A 401 -15.07 10.24 -26.03
N LYS A 402 -16.03 9.32 -25.89
CA LYS A 402 -16.83 8.82 -27.02
C LYS A 402 -17.70 9.91 -27.63
N ILE A 403 -18.27 10.79 -26.82
CA ILE A 403 -19.07 11.93 -27.30
C ILE A 403 -18.16 12.93 -28.02
N GLU A 404 -17.00 13.28 -27.46
CA GLU A 404 -16.01 14.16 -28.08
C GLU A 404 -15.51 13.61 -29.43
N ALA A 405 -15.16 12.32 -29.49
CA ALA A 405 -14.76 11.68 -30.74
C ALA A 405 -15.87 11.72 -31.82
N LYS A 406 -17.14 11.55 -31.42
CA LYS A 406 -18.28 11.72 -32.33
C LYS A 406 -18.42 13.17 -32.80
N ILE A 407 -18.24 14.13 -31.90
CA ILE A 407 -18.29 15.56 -32.24
C ILE A 407 -17.18 15.90 -33.24
N ASP A 408 -15.95 15.43 -33.04
CA ASP A 408 -14.83 15.70 -33.93
C ASP A 408 -14.97 15.04 -35.31
N MET A 409 -15.55 13.82 -35.34
CA MET A 409 -15.95 13.19 -36.60
C MET A 409 -17.01 14.03 -37.32
N VAL A 410 -18.02 14.55 -36.61
CA VAL A 410 -19.07 15.41 -37.21
C VAL A 410 -18.48 16.72 -37.72
N LYS A 411 -17.56 17.36 -36.97
CA LYS A 411 -16.85 18.57 -37.43
C LYS A 411 -16.11 18.30 -38.76
N SER A 412 -15.43 17.16 -38.86
CA SER A 412 -14.71 16.76 -40.08
C SER A 412 -15.67 16.55 -41.25
N MET A 413 -16.76 15.81 -41.04
CA MET A 413 -17.78 15.59 -42.08
C MET A 413 -18.50 16.88 -42.52
N LEU A 414 -18.69 17.83 -41.61
CA LEU A 414 -19.24 19.15 -41.93
C LEU A 414 -18.25 19.99 -42.73
N ALA A 415 -16.95 19.90 -42.44
CA ALA A 415 -15.91 20.58 -43.22
C ALA A 415 -15.79 20.02 -44.65
N ASP A 416 -16.05 18.72 -44.82
CA ASP A 416 -16.09 18.05 -46.13
C ASP A 416 -17.43 18.23 -46.88
N GLU A 417 -18.30 19.12 -46.38
CA GLU A 417 -19.62 19.44 -46.97
C GLU A 417 -20.52 18.22 -47.19
N MET A 418 -20.37 17.17 -46.37
CA MET A 418 -21.19 15.97 -46.51
C MET A 418 -22.68 16.25 -46.29
N PRO A 419 -23.60 15.55 -47.00
CA PRO A 419 -25.03 15.71 -46.80
C PRO A 419 -25.46 15.41 -45.35
N LEU A 420 -26.31 16.26 -44.79
CA LEU A 420 -26.80 16.14 -43.39
C LEU A 420 -27.36 14.74 -43.07
N LYS A 421 -28.09 14.15 -44.02
CA LYS A 421 -28.65 12.79 -43.90
C LYS A 421 -27.56 11.71 -43.72
N ALA A 422 -26.40 11.89 -44.36
CA ALA A 422 -25.26 10.99 -44.20
C ALA A 422 -24.58 11.22 -42.84
N ILE A 423 -24.42 12.47 -42.40
CA ILE A 423 -23.83 12.81 -41.09
C ILE A 423 -24.67 12.22 -39.95
N ILE A 424 -26.00 12.35 -40.00
CA ILE A 424 -26.90 11.75 -39.01
C ILE A 424 -26.73 10.23 -38.99
N LYS A 425 -26.71 9.60 -40.18
CA LYS A 425 -26.58 8.14 -40.31
C LYS A 425 -25.27 7.61 -39.73
N HIS A 426 -24.15 8.30 -39.95
CA HIS A 426 -22.83 7.84 -39.54
C HIS A 426 -22.43 8.24 -38.11
N SER A 427 -22.87 9.40 -37.63
CA SER A 427 -22.59 9.86 -36.26
C SER A 427 -23.58 9.30 -35.22
N GLY A 428 -24.81 9.01 -35.66
CA GLY A 428 -25.91 8.64 -34.77
C GLY A 428 -26.34 9.78 -33.83
N LEU A 429 -25.93 11.02 -34.11
CA LEU A 429 -26.36 12.20 -33.35
C LEU A 429 -27.70 12.75 -33.91
N PRO A 430 -28.57 13.30 -33.06
CA PRO A 430 -29.78 14.00 -33.50
C PRO A 430 -29.42 15.19 -34.39
N GLN A 431 -30.30 15.51 -35.35
CA GLN A 431 -30.13 16.63 -36.26
C GLN A 431 -29.87 17.96 -35.52
N GLU A 432 -30.61 18.22 -34.44
CA GLU A 432 -30.47 19.42 -33.60
C GLU A 432 -29.05 19.58 -33.03
N GLN A 433 -28.40 18.50 -32.61
CA GLN A 433 -27.03 18.54 -32.11
C GLN A 433 -26.02 18.83 -33.22
N ILE A 434 -26.23 18.28 -34.41
CA ILE A 434 -25.37 18.54 -35.58
C ILE A 434 -25.50 20.00 -36.04
N GLU A 435 -26.71 20.55 -36.01
CA GLU A 435 -26.97 21.96 -36.34
C GLU A 435 -26.33 22.91 -35.32
N LYS A 436 -26.36 22.57 -34.03
CA LYS A 436 -25.65 23.32 -32.99
C LYS A 436 -24.14 23.32 -33.20
N ILE A 437 -23.54 22.16 -33.49
CA ILE A 437 -22.10 22.06 -33.82
C ILE A 437 -21.77 22.91 -35.06
N ARG A 438 -22.63 22.89 -36.08
CA ARG A 438 -22.45 23.72 -37.28
C ARG A 438 -22.50 25.22 -36.97
N ALA A 439 -23.45 25.65 -36.13
CA ALA A 439 -23.55 27.03 -35.68
C ALA A 439 -22.30 27.48 -34.90
N ASP A 440 -21.81 26.63 -33.99
CA ASP A 440 -20.60 26.91 -33.20
C ASP A 440 -19.35 27.03 -34.09
N ILE A 441 -19.20 26.19 -35.13
CA ILE A 441 -18.10 26.30 -36.11
C ILE A 441 -18.18 27.62 -36.88
N ASN A 442 -19.38 28.02 -37.31
CA ASN A 442 -19.58 29.26 -38.07
C ASN A 442 -19.31 30.49 -37.20
N ALA A 443 -19.75 30.48 -35.94
CA ALA A 443 -19.50 31.55 -34.98
C ALA A 443 -18.01 31.72 -34.61
N GLN A 444 -17.18 30.68 -34.79
CA GLN A 444 -15.73 30.76 -34.63
C GLN A 444 -14.98 31.25 -35.88
N ARG A 445 -15.67 31.36 -37.02
CA ARG A 445 -15.12 31.82 -38.30
C ARG A 445 -15.45 33.29 -38.60
N GLU A 446 -16.40 33.87 -37.86
CA GLU A 446 -16.72 35.30 -37.79
C GLU A 446 -15.85 36.00 -36.74
#